data_AF-B0P8T9-F1
#
_entry.id   AF-B0P8T9-F1
#
_cell.length_a   1.000
_cell.length_b   1.000
_cell.length_c   1.000
_cell.angle_alpha   90.00
_cell.angle_beta   90.00
_cell.angle_gamma   90.00
#
_symmetry.space_group_name_H-M   'P 1'
#
loop_
_entity.id
_entity.type
_entity.pdbx_description
1 polymer ?
#
loop_
_entity_poly.entity_id
_entity_poly.type
_entity_poly.pdbx_seq_one_letter_code
_entity_poly.pdbx_strand_id
1 'polypeptide(L)' 'MNLICYLSNGYPTIESSKEMALRYVDAGCDIIEIDFPAHDPYLESEYIAGRMAAALEACSDYTAYMDGMAEMKKTSA' A
#
# COMPACT_ATOMS: atom_id res chain seq x y z
N MET A 1 -7.66 -21.13 -7.00
CA MET A 1 -8.29 -19.85 -6.61
C MET A 1 -7.16 -19.00 -6.10
N ASN A 2 -7.03 -17.76 -6.60
CA ASN A 2 -5.95 -16.87 -6.15
C ASN A 2 -6.45 -16.04 -4.96
N LEU A 3 -5.67 -15.94 -3.90
CA LEU A 3 -5.88 -15.01 -2.80
C LEU A 3 -5.31 -13.65 -3.18
N ILE A 4 -6.17 -12.64 -3.20
CA ILE A 4 -5.81 -11.25 -3.52
C ILE A 4 -5.98 -10.41 -2.25
N CYS A 5 -4.91 -9.78 -1.77
CA CYS A 5 -4.94 -8.91 -0.60
C CYS A 5 -4.74 -7.44 -1.00
N TYR A 6 -5.67 -6.59 -0.59
CA TYR A 6 -5.57 -5.13 -0.74
C TYR A 6 -4.68 -4.52 0.35
N LEU A 7 -3.81 -3.59 -0.03
CA LEU A 7 -2.88 -2.87 0.84
C LEU A 7 -3.01 -1.35 0.64
N SER A 8 -3.33 -0.64 1.73
CA SER A 8 -3.28 0.83 1.77
C SER A 8 -1.85 1.32 1.89
N ASN A 9 -1.27 1.78 0.79
CA ASN A 9 0.12 2.17 0.68
C ASN A 9 0.39 3.49 1.41
N GLY A 10 1.43 3.49 2.24
CA GLY A 10 1.80 4.63 3.06
C GLY A 10 0.98 4.79 4.34
N TYR A 11 0.03 3.90 4.64
CA TYR A 11 -0.75 3.95 5.87
C TYR A 11 -0.43 2.78 6.83
N PRO A 12 -0.11 3.05 8.11
CA PRO A 12 0.18 4.36 8.69
C PRO A 12 1.49 5.00 8.19
N THR A 13 2.39 4.20 7.62
CA THR A 13 3.63 4.67 6.97
C THR A 13 4.01 3.78 5.78
N ILE A 14 4.90 4.25 4.90
CA ILE A 14 5.45 3.44 3.80
C ILE A 14 6.17 2.19 4.34
N GLU A 15 6.95 2.32 5.42
CA GLU A 15 7.62 1.16 6.04
C GLU A 15 6.62 0.11 6.55
N SER A 16 5.53 0.54 7.19
CA SER A 16 4.50 -0.39 7.66
C SER A 16 3.78 -1.10 6.50
N SER A 17 3.66 -0.43 5.34
CA SER A 17 3.11 -1.05 4.13
C SER A 17 4.05 -2.13 3.60
N LYS A 18 5.37 -1.87 3.59
CA LYS A 18 6.39 -2.86 3.23
C LYS A 18 6.35 -4.09 4.12
N GLU A 19 6.29 -3.88 5.44
CA GLU A 19 6.16 -4.99 6.40
C GLU A 19 4.87 -5.80 6.17
N MET A 20 3.74 -5.12 5.94
CA MET A 20 2.47 -5.80 5.69
C MET A 20 2.49 -6.61 4.40
N ALA A 21 3.11 -6.09 3.33
CA ALA A 21 3.25 -6.83 2.08
C ALA A 21 4.01 -8.15 2.28
N LEU A 22 5.11 -8.14 3.05
CA LEU A 22 5.84 -9.35 3.40
C LEU A 22 4.97 -10.33 4.22
N ARG A 23 4.20 -9.83 5.18
CA ARG A 23 3.27 -10.65 5.96
C ARG A 23 2.17 -11.28 5.09
N TYR A 24 1.68 -10.57 4.06
CA TYR A 24 0.74 -11.13 3.10
C TYR A 24 1.36 -12.27 2.30
N VAL A 25 2.60 -12.09 1.81
CA VAL A 25 3.33 -13.16 1.12
C VAL A 25 3.52 -14.37 2.04
N ASP A 26 4.00 -14.16 3.26
CA ASP A 26 4.22 -15.23 4.25
C ASP A 26 2.93 -15.99 4.60
N ALA A 27 1.77 -15.32 4.53
CA ALA A 27 0.46 -15.90 4.77
C ALA A 27 -0.15 -16.63 3.55
N GLY A 28 0.55 -16.68 2.41
CA GLY A 28 0.11 -17.35 1.20
C GLY A 28 -0.76 -16.48 0.28
N CYS A 29 -0.61 -15.16 0.32
CA CYS A 29 -1.21 -14.26 -0.68
C CYS A 29 -0.57 -14.48 -2.05
N ASP A 30 -1.39 -14.66 -3.09
CA ASP A 30 -0.92 -14.84 -4.46
C ASP A 30 -0.69 -13.50 -5.18
N ILE A 31 -1.52 -12.49 -4.89
CA ILE A 31 -1.48 -11.17 -5.52
C ILE A 31 -1.74 -10.08 -4.48
N ILE A 32 -0.86 -9.09 -4.40
CA ILE A 32 -1.08 -7.92 -3.56
C ILE A 32 -1.52 -6.75 -4.45
N GLU A 33 -2.69 -6.20 -4.15
CA GLU A 33 -3.18 -4.96 -4.74
C GLU A 33 -2.74 -3.80 -3.84
N ILE A 34 -1.74 -3.04 -4.30
CA ILE A 34 -1.19 -1.91 -3.56
C ILE A 34 -1.82 -0.64 -4.14
N ASP A 35 -2.55 0.12 -3.32
CA ASP A 35 -3.14 1.37 -3.77
C ASP A 35 -2.09 2.48 -3.96
N PHE A 36 -2.52 3.54 -4.64
CA PHE A 36 -1.75 4.77 -4.75
C PHE A 36 -2.61 5.90 -4.18
N PRO A 37 -2.21 6.55 -3.07
CA PRO A 37 -3.10 7.46 -2.38
C PRO A 37 -3.40 8.69 -3.23
N ALA A 38 -4.69 8.95 -3.45
CA ALA A 38 -5.16 10.08 -4.24
C ALA A 38 -5.60 11.24 -3.34
N HIS A 39 -5.40 12.47 -3.80
CA HIS A 39 -5.88 13.67 -3.10
C HIS A 39 -7.41 13.81 -3.12
N ASP A 40 -8.08 13.23 -4.13
CA ASP A 40 -9.54 13.26 -4.29
C ASP A 40 -10.08 11.87 -4.66
N PRO A 41 -10.16 10.94 -3.69
CA PRO A 41 -10.57 9.56 -3.92
C PRO A 41 -12.10 9.40 -3.91
N TYR A 42 -12.82 10.09 -4.80
CA TYR A 42 -14.30 10.15 -4.80
C TYR A 42 -15.02 8.82 -5.10
N LEU A 43 -14.31 7.81 -5.60
CA LEU A 43 -14.83 6.45 -5.79
C LEU A 43 -14.58 5.52 -4.59
N GLU A 44 -13.74 5.94 -3.66
CA GLU A 44 -13.38 5.14 -2.49
C GLU A 44 -14.42 5.28 -1.37
N SER A 45 -14.51 4.25 -0.54
CA SER A 45 -15.23 4.36 0.72
C SER A 45 -14.55 5.36 1.67
N GLU A 46 -15.30 5.94 2.61
CA GLU A 46 -14.75 6.85 3.64
C GLU A 46 -13.56 6.24 4.40
N TYR A 47 -13.58 4.92 4.61
CA TYR A 47 -12.52 4.20 5.29
C TYR A 47 -11.19 4.24 4.52
N ILE A 48 -11.24 3.95 3.21
CA ILE A 48 -10.06 3.96 2.35
C ILE A 48 -9.61 5.39 2.07
N ALA A 49 -10.54 6.30 1.77
CA ALA A 49 -10.27 7.71 1.58
C ALA A 49 -9.56 8.33 2.81
N GLY A 50 -10.00 7.99 4.02
CA GLY A 50 -9.35 8.44 5.27
C GLY A 50 -7.91 7.94 5.42
N ARG A 51 -7.62 6.71 4.99
CA ARG A 51 -6.25 6.17 4.99
C ARG A 51 -5.37 6.83 3.95
N MET A 52 -5.89 7.10 2.75
CA MET A 52 -5.18 7.85 1.71
C MET A 52 -4.83 9.26 2.18
N ALA A 53 -5.77 9.95 2.84
CA ALA A 53 -5.53 11.26 3.43
C ALA A 53 -4.41 11.23 4.49
N ALA A 54 -4.45 10.25 5.39
CA ALA A 54 -3.41 10.06 6.41
C ALA A 54 -2.04 9.72 5.81
N ALA A 55 -2.00 8.91 4.74
CA ALA A 55 -0.77 8.62 4.01
C ALA A 55 -0.18 9.90 3.40
N LEU A 56 -1.00 10.70 2.71
CA LEU A 56 -0.57 11.96 2.09
C LEU A 56 -0.14 13.02 3.11
N GLU A 57 -0.75 13.04 4.29
CA GLU A 57 -0.31 13.90 5.41
C GLU A 57 1.07 13.47 5.93
N ALA A 58 1.33 12.16 6.04
CA ALA A 58 2.62 11.63 6.48
C ALA A 58 3.72 11.77 5.42
N CYS A 59 3.37 11.61 4.13
CA CYS A 59 4.28 11.74 3.01
C CYS A 59 3.50 12.16 1.75
N SER A 60 3.81 13.34 1.22
CA SER A 60 3.22 13.85 -0.03
C SER A 60 4.10 13.60 -1.26
N ASP A 61 5.25 12.94 -1.11
CA ASP A 61 6.16 12.66 -2.22
C ASP A 61 5.85 11.30 -2.86
N TYR A 62 5.19 11.34 -4.01
CA TYR A 62 4.85 10.15 -4.80
C TYR A 62 6.06 9.30 -5.23
N THR A 63 7.25 9.88 -5.31
CA THR A 63 8.47 9.13 -5.61
C THR A 63 8.77 8.12 -4.51
N ALA A 64 8.60 8.51 -3.24
CA ALA A 64 8.83 7.65 -2.09
C ALA A 64 7.90 6.41 -2.08
N TYR A 65 6.65 6.55 -2.53
CA TYR A 65 5.71 5.44 -2.66
C TYR A 65 6.14 4.46 -3.75
N MET A 66 6.58 4.98 -4.90
CA MET A 66 7.06 4.17 -6.02
C MET A 66 8.35 3.43 -5.66
N ASP A 67 9.29 4.10 -4.99
CA ASP A 67 10.53 3.51 -4.49
C ASP A 67 10.25 2.40 -3.48
N GLY A 68 9.32 2.63 -2.54
CA GLY A 68 8.87 1.62 -1.59
C GLY A 68 8.31 0.37 -2.28
N MET A 69 7.49 0.53 -3.33
CA MET A 69 6.99 -0.59 -4.13
C MET A 69 8.10 -1.32 -4.90
N ALA A 70 9.05 -0.58 -5.46
CA ALA A 70 10.20 -1.17 -6.15
C ALA A 70 11.10 -1.96 -5.19
N GLU A 71 11.26 -1.51 -3.95
CA GLU A 71 11.95 -2.24 -2.88
C GLU A 71 11.23 -3.54 -2.52
N MET A 72 9.91 -3.49 -2.25
CA MET A 72 9.11 -4.68 -1.92
C MET A 72 9.27 -5.77 -2.97
N LYS A 73 9.21 -5.41 -4.25
CA LYS A 73 9.34 -6.34 -5.37
C LYS A 73 10.71 -7.03 -5.43
N LYS A 74 11.79 -6.36 -4.99
CA LYS A 74 13.13 -6.95 -4.96
C LYS A 74 13.29 -7.98 -3.85
N THR A 75 12.57 -7.80 -2.74
CA THR A 75 12.65 -8.68 -1.55
C THR A 75 11.76 -9.91 -1.65
N SER A 76 10.75 -9.90 -2.53
CA SER A 76 9.78 -10.99 -2.71
C SER A 76 10.10 -11.94 -3.89
N ALA A 77 11.32 -11.84 -4.45
CA ALA A 77 11.86 -12.74 -5.46
C ALA A 77 12.95 -13.64 -4.85
#